data_AF-A0A1M5JL79-F1
#
_entry.id   AF-A0A1M5JL79-F1
#
_cell.length_a   1.000
_cell.length_b   1.000
_cell.length_c   1.000
_cell.angle_alpha   90.00
_cell.angle_beta   90.00
_cell.angle_gamma   90.00
#
_symmetry.space_group_name_H-M   'P 1'
#
loop_
_entity.id
_entity.type
_entity.pdbx_description
1 polymer ?
#
loop_
_entity_poly.entity_id
_entity_poly.type
_entity_poly.pdbx_seq_one_letter_code
_entity_poly.pdbx_strand_id
1 'polypeptide(L)'
;MPVTSKTFTYEVEGLSYSVNVYEGDDGGFYADITVEEGAMDVNAVYFGDDNYSGDSEMLNGPLNMNGARGEDGDVQWDNAQMLSKPGLGRAGTDKETYVSEGDTLTIELDIDSLDEIDVFGIRATSTTTPEGSIKGVSEEPEEEEEEDDLLLDKVAFGYTMNETGGVSDGLIVSANELPEDVDPTFENYLTYFEEHPYGDVDRIESVIFYETNEDGYPEEIFRIDAPEDGFEDTDDILAAYDEAIEDGALDEVDDALSLMAALSLDESEDDLPEEPIDDEVEDDLLLI
;
A
#
# COMPACT_ATOMS: atom_id res chain seq x y z
N MET A 1 4.22 9.62 6.72
CA MET A 1 3.38 10.83 6.50
C MET A 1 2.06 10.65 7.28
N PRO A 2 1.13 11.61 7.42
CA PRO A 2 -0.20 11.28 7.94
C PRO A 2 -0.90 10.31 6.97
N VAL A 3 -1.53 9.26 7.50
CA VAL A 3 -2.35 8.33 6.71
C VAL A 3 -3.52 9.13 6.12
N THR A 4 -3.71 9.05 4.80
CA THR A 4 -4.78 9.79 4.09
C THR A 4 -5.98 8.91 3.73
N SER A 5 -5.77 7.59 3.69
CA SER A 5 -6.78 6.56 3.44
C SER A 5 -6.43 5.25 4.15
N LYS A 6 -7.43 4.40 4.38
CA LYS A 6 -7.30 3.01 4.86
C LYS A 6 -8.23 2.11 4.04
N THR A 7 -7.73 1.00 3.51
CA THR A 7 -8.53 0.09 2.68
C THR A 7 -8.74 -1.26 3.39
N PHE A 8 -9.99 -1.70 3.47
CA PHE A 8 -10.37 -2.99 4.05
C PHE A 8 -10.99 -3.89 2.98
N THR A 9 -10.45 -5.08 2.79
CA THR A 9 -10.86 -6.01 1.73
C THR A 9 -11.63 -7.20 2.30
N TYR A 10 -12.69 -7.63 1.61
CA TYR A 10 -13.57 -8.70 2.07
C TYR A 10 -13.90 -9.68 0.94
N GLU A 11 -13.47 -10.93 1.11
CA GLU A 11 -13.79 -12.02 0.17
C GLU A 11 -14.61 -13.12 0.86
N VAL A 12 -15.80 -13.41 0.31
CA VAL A 12 -16.60 -14.58 0.68
C VAL A 12 -17.23 -15.21 -0.56
N GLU A 13 -17.63 -16.48 -0.48
CA GLU A 13 -18.20 -17.18 -1.64
C GLU A 13 -19.38 -16.42 -2.27
N GLY A 14 -19.16 -15.92 -3.49
CA GLY A 14 -20.14 -15.19 -4.29
C GLY A 14 -20.31 -13.71 -3.93
N LEU A 15 -19.38 -13.10 -3.18
CA LEU A 15 -19.35 -11.66 -2.91
C LEU A 15 -17.91 -11.20 -2.59
N SER A 16 -17.35 -10.27 -3.37
CA SER A 16 -16.11 -9.55 -3.08
C SER A 16 -16.37 -8.05 -3.06
N TYR A 17 -15.79 -7.35 -2.09
CA TYR A 17 -15.92 -5.90 -1.94
C TYR A 17 -14.78 -5.32 -1.09
N SER A 18 -14.50 -4.05 -1.31
CA SER A 18 -13.54 -3.27 -0.52
C SER A 18 -14.22 -2.06 0.13
N VAL A 19 -13.59 -1.54 1.18
CA VAL A 19 -13.99 -0.32 1.88
C VAL A 19 -12.79 0.59 1.97
N ASN A 20 -12.79 1.70 1.25
CA ASN A 20 -11.78 2.75 1.38
C ASN A 20 -12.30 3.84 2.33
N VAL A 21 -11.61 4.06 3.43
CA VAL A 21 -11.92 5.10 4.42
C VAL A 21 -10.91 6.25 4.29
N TYR A 22 -11.37 7.49 4.10
CA TYR A 22 -10.50 8.63 3.81
C TYR A 22 -11.01 9.96 4.41
N GLU A 23 -10.11 10.93 4.52
CA GLU A 23 -10.45 12.34 4.81
C GLU A 23 -10.71 13.08 3.48
N GLY A 24 -11.90 13.66 3.33
CA GLY A 24 -12.26 14.47 2.16
C GLY A 24 -11.70 15.89 2.23
N ASP A 25 -11.68 16.60 1.09
CA ASP A 25 -11.20 18.00 1.00
C ASP A 25 -11.94 18.98 1.93
N ASP A 26 -13.15 18.64 2.38
CA ASP A 26 -13.94 19.42 3.32
C ASP A 26 -13.62 19.13 4.79
N GLY A 27 -12.68 18.21 5.06
CA GLY A 27 -12.27 17.75 6.39
C GLY A 27 -13.26 16.78 7.03
N GLY A 28 -14.19 16.22 6.24
CA GLY A 28 -15.09 15.14 6.68
C GLY A 28 -14.47 13.78 6.41
N PHE A 29 -14.85 12.77 7.18
CA PHE A 29 -14.41 11.39 6.97
C PHE A 29 -15.46 10.58 6.25
N TYR A 30 -15.04 9.80 5.26
CA TYR A 30 -15.92 9.04 4.39
C TYR A 30 -15.46 7.59 4.29
N ALA A 31 -16.39 6.69 4.01
CA ALA A 31 -16.10 5.33 3.58
C ALA A 31 -16.81 5.01 2.27
N ASP A 32 -16.03 4.58 1.27
CA ASP A 32 -16.51 4.12 -0.03
C ASP A 32 -16.49 2.60 -0.07
N ILE A 33 -17.68 2.01 -0.10
CA ILE A 33 -17.87 0.56 -0.17
C ILE A 33 -18.07 0.18 -1.63
N THR A 34 -17.07 -0.44 -2.25
CA THR A 34 -17.07 -0.81 -3.67
C THR A 34 -17.25 -2.32 -3.82
N VAL A 35 -18.24 -2.75 -4.61
CA VAL A 35 -18.49 -4.17 -4.85
C VAL A 35 -17.79 -4.61 -6.13
N GLU A 36 -16.91 -5.59 -6.02
CA GLU A 36 -16.12 -6.12 -7.14
C GLU A 36 -16.76 -7.37 -7.75
N GLU A 37 -17.42 -8.19 -6.93
CA GLU A 37 -18.16 -9.35 -7.39
C GLU A 37 -19.45 -9.48 -6.58
N GLY A 38 -20.57 -9.73 -7.24
CA GLY A 38 -21.83 -10.04 -6.58
C GLY A 38 -22.69 -8.82 -6.25
N ALA A 39 -23.45 -8.88 -5.17
CA ALA A 39 -24.30 -7.78 -4.71
C ALA A 39 -24.67 -7.92 -3.23
N MET A 40 -24.98 -6.78 -2.59
CA MET A 40 -25.34 -6.71 -1.18
C MET A 40 -26.18 -5.47 -0.83
N ASP A 41 -27.04 -5.60 0.18
CA ASP A 41 -27.71 -4.47 0.84
C ASP A 41 -26.96 -4.13 2.13
N VAL A 42 -26.14 -3.08 2.11
CA VAL A 42 -25.35 -2.63 3.27
C VAL A 42 -26.28 -2.02 4.32
N ASN A 43 -26.47 -2.72 5.44
CA ASN A 43 -27.46 -2.29 6.43
C ASN A 43 -26.85 -1.51 7.59
N ALA A 44 -25.62 -1.86 7.97
CA ALA A 44 -24.87 -1.17 9.01
C ALA A 44 -23.36 -1.35 8.82
N VAL A 45 -22.62 -0.37 9.32
CA VAL A 45 -21.17 -0.40 9.47
C VAL A 45 -20.79 -0.28 10.94
N TYR A 46 -19.65 -0.83 11.28
CA TYR A 46 -19.02 -0.81 12.60
C TYR A 46 -17.54 -0.51 12.42
N PHE A 47 -16.95 0.20 13.35
CA PHE A 47 -15.52 0.51 13.32
C PHE A 47 -14.99 0.75 14.73
N GLY A 48 -13.69 0.59 14.91
CA GLY A 48 -12.99 0.88 16.16
C GLY A 48 -11.48 0.86 16.02
N ASP A 49 -10.81 1.41 17.04
CA ASP A 49 -9.40 1.19 17.28
C ASP A 49 -9.24 -0.22 17.86
N ASP A 50 -8.17 -0.93 17.51
CA ASP A 50 -7.92 -2.31 17.94
C ASP A 50 -7.77 -2.49 19.48
N ASN A 51 -7.96 -1.41 20.23
CA ASN A 51 -7.73 -1.32 21.65
C ASN A 51 -9.02 -1.59 22.43
N TYR A 52 -8.95 -2.64 23.25
CA TYR A 52 -10.07 -3.12 24.06
C TYR A 52 -10.35 -2.24 25.30
N SER A 53 -10.80 -1.00 25.07
CA SER A 53 -11.09 -0.03 26.13
C SER A 53 -12.51 0.49 26.03
N GLY A 54 -13.28 0.42 27.13
CA GLY A 54 -14.68 0.90 27.14
C GLY A 54 -15.73 -0.19 26.92
N ASP A 55 -16.95 0.24 26.58
CA ASP A 55 -18.08 -0.64 26.25
C ASP A 55 -18.16 -0.79 24.73
N SER A 56 -18.24 -2.03 24.22
CA SER A 56 -18.40 -2.24 22.77
C SER A 56 -19.77 -1.77 22.30
N GLU A 57 -19.78 -1.00 21.21
CA GLU A 57 -21.00 -0.53 20.59
C GLU A 57 -21.75 -1.62 19.83
N MET A 58 -23.08 -1.59 19.95
CA MET A 58 -23.93 -2.63 19.39
C MET A 58 -25.27 -2.10 18.88
N LEU A 59 -25.57 -2.37 17.61
CA LEU A 59 -26.91 -2.15 17.08
C LEU A 59 -27.85 -3.30 17.48
N ASN A 60 -29.11 -2.94 17.67
CA ASN A 60 -30.14 -3.87 18.13
C ASN A 60 -30.62 -4.83 17.03
N GLY A 61 -31.07 -6.02 17.45
CA GLY A 61 -31.80 -6.94 16.60
C GLY A 61 -30.95 -7.52 15.45
N PRO A 62 -31.45 -7.61 14.21
CA PRO A 62 -30.76 -8.28 13.10
C PRO A 62 -29.48 -7.59 12.61
N LEU A 63 -29.23 -6.36 13.08
CA LEU A 63 -28.04 -5.58 12.74
C LEU A 63 -26.84 -5.86 13.64
N ASN A 64 -27.03 -6.61 14.73
CA ASN A 64 -25.93 -6.88 15.66
C ASN A 64 -24.78 -7.63 14.98
N MET A 65 -23.56 -7.32 15.42
CA MET A 65 -22.34 -8.04 15.05
C MET A 65 -21.95 -9.12 16.06
N ASN A 66 -22.85 -9.54 16.96
CA ASN A 66 -22.54 -10.60 17.93
C ASN A 66 -22.08 -11.88 17.24
N GLY A 67 -20.93 -12.41 17.69
CA GLY A 67 -20.30 -13.59 17.13
C GLY A 67 -19.56 -13.36 15.81
N ALA A 68 -19.49 -12.11 15.33
CA ALA A 68 -18.46 -11.73 14.37
C ALA A 68 -17.11 -11.79 15.07
N ARG A 69 -16.11 -12.27 14.35
CA ARG A 69 -14.73 -12.42 14.81
C ARG A 69 -13.84 -11.98 13.69
N GLY A 70 -12.79 -11.24 14.01
CA GLY A 70 -11.68 -11.12 13.10
C GLY A 70 -10.67 -12.24 13.34
N GLU A 71 -9.43 -12.01 12.98
CA GLU A 71 -8.37 -13.01 12.97
C GLU A 71 -7.90 -13.34 14.39
N ASP A 72 -7.81 -12.33 15.26
CA ASP A 72 -7.32 -12.50 16.63
C ASP A 72 -8.41 -12.79 17.67
N GLY A 73 -9.69 -12.70 17.29
CA GLY A 73 -10.79 -13.17 18.12
C GLY A 73 -12.03 -12.30 18.11
N ASP A 74 -12.59 -12.05 19.30
CA ASP A 74 -13.83 -11.28 19.44
C ASP A 74 -13.52 -9.78 19.26
N VAL A 75 -14.18 -9.10 18.33
CA VAL A 75 -13.91 -7.67 18.05
C VAL A 75 -14.61 -6.77 19.07
N GLN A 76 -13.91 -5.73 19.53
CA GLN A 76 -14.53 -4.59 20.20
C GLN A 76 -14.82 -3.48 19.18
N TRP A 77 -16.03 -2.94 19.23
CA TRP A 77 -16.45 -1.85 18.34
C TRP A 77 -16.57 -0.57 19.14
N ASP A 78 -16.01 0.52 18.64
CA ASP A 78 -16.14 1.83 19.29
C ASP A 78 -17.36 2.59 18.76
N ASN A 79 -17.72 2.36 17.51
CA ASN A 79 -18.87 2.98 16.89
C ASN A 79 -19.64 2.03 15.98
N ALA A 80 -20.91 2.35 15.75
CA ALA A 80 -21.79 1.59 14.89
C ALA A 80 -22.87 2.47 14.27
N GLN A 81 -22.96 2.45 12.94
CA GLN A 81 -23.90 3.26 12.18
C GLN A 81 -24.90 2.39 11.42
N MET A 82 -26.19 2.65 11.66
CA MET A 82 -27.27 2.04 10.90
C MET A 82 -27.52 2.83 9.62
N LEU A 83 -27.37 2.19 8.46
CA LEU A 83 -27.64 2.78 7.14
C LEU A 83 -29.07 2.48 6.66
N SER A 84 -29.50 1.22 6.83
CA SER A 84 -30.84 0.81 6.41
C SER A 84 -31.39 -0.35 7.25
N LYS A 85 -32.72 -0.55 7.19
CA LYS A 85 -33.35 -1.72 7.82
C LYS A 85 -33.04 -2.96 6.99
N PRO A 86 -32.73 -4.13 7.59
CA PRO A 86 -32.52 -5.36 6.82
C PRO A 86 -33.70 -5.72 5.92
N GLY A 87 -33.39 -6.16 4.70
CA GLY A 87 -34.36 -6.64 3.71
C GLY A 87 -33.98 -8.03 3.20
N LEU A 88 -34.95 -8.79 2.71
CA LEU A 88 -34.70 -10.07 2.03
C LEU A 88 -35.25 -10.01 0.61
N GLY A 89 -34.46 -10.46 -0.37
CA GLY A 89 -34.84 -10.51 -1.77
C GLY A 89 -35.19 -9.14 -2.33
N ARG A 90 -36.35 -9.03 -3.01
CA ARG A 90 -36.80 -7.76 -3.64
C ARG A 90 -36.95 -6.58 -2.67
N ALA A 91 -37.11 -6.84 -1.38
CA ALA A 91 -37.19 -5.79 -0.37
C ALA A 91 -35.82 -5.20 -0.01
N GLY A 92 -34.71 -5.88 -0.35
CA GLY A 92 -33.36 -5.36 -0.27
C GLY A 92 -32.96 -4.57 -1.51
N THR A 93 -33.31 -5.06 -2.70
CA THR A 93 -32.82 -4.51 -3.99
C THR A 93 -33.37 -3.13 -4.38
N ASP A 94 -34.45 -2.66 -3.75
CA ASP A 94 -35.06 -1.35 -4.04
C ASP A 94 -34.55 -0.24 -3.08
N LYS A 95 -33.33 -0.36 -2.56
CA LYS A 95 -32.75 0.56 -1.57
C LYS A 95 -31.52 1.27 -2.13
N GLU A 96 -31.27 2.47 -1.59
CA GLU A 96 -30.04 3.23 -1.86
C GLU A 96 -28.79 2.53 -1.32
N THR A 97 -28.95 1.70 -0.28
CA THR A 97 -27.87 0.90 0.29
C THR A 97 -27.62 -0.44 -0.42
N TYR A 98 -28.37 -0.72 -1.49
CA TYR A 98 -28.14 -1.91 -2.31
C TYR A 98 -27.16 -1.60 -3.42
N VAL A 99 -26.02 -2.27 -3.37
CA VAL A 99 -24.93 -2.16 -4.35
C VAL A 99 -24.68 -3.50 -5.01
N SER A 100 -24.38 -3.46 -6.31
CA SER A 100 -23.98 -4.61 -7.12
C SER A 100 -22.60 -4.38 -7.72
N GLU A 101 -22.05 -5.41 -8.35
CA GLU A 101 -20.76 -5.36 -9.07
C GLU A 101 -20.58 -4.05 -9.86
N GLY A 102 -19.51 -3.32 -9.52
CA GLY A 102 -19.14 -2.02 -10.09
C GLY A 102 -19.81 -0.80 -9.43
N ASP A 103 -20.72 -0.99 -8.48
CA ASP A 103 -21.33 0.10 -7.71
C ASP A 103 -20.50 0.42 -6.46
N THR A 104 -20.49 1.70 -6.10
CA THR A 104 -19.89 2.22 -4.86
C THR A 104 -20.95 2.90 -4.01
N LEU A 105 -20.97 2.60 -2.71
CA LEU A 105 -21.76 3.30 -1.71
C LEU A 105 -20.85 4.15 -0.82
N THR A 106 -20.97 5.47 -0.93
CA THR A 106 -20.30 6.43 -0.05
C THR A 106 -21.13 6.69 1.19
N ILE A 107 -20.50 6.63 2.36
CA ILE A 107 -21.08 7.02 3.65
C ILE A 107 -20.17 7.99 4.39
N GLU A 108 -20.77 8.94 5.10
CA GLU A 108 -20.06 9.82 6.04
C GLU A 108 -19.90 9.10 7.38
N LEU A 109 -18.69 9.16 7.94
CA LEU A 109 -18.32 8.59 9.23
C LEU A 109 -18.24 9.69 10.30
N ASP A 110 -18.76 9.38 11.49
CA ASP A 110 -18.69 10.26 12.66
C ASP A 110 -17.45 9.91 13.50
N ILE A 111 -16.27 10.32 13.01
CA ILE A 111 -14.94 10.16 13.63
C ILE A 111 -14.16 11.48 13.58
N ASP A 112 -13.14 11.61 14.43
CA ASP A 112 -12.25 12.78 14.44
C ASP A 112 -10.88 12.49 13.76
N SER A 113 -10.51 11.22 13.56
CA SER A 113 -9.27 10.78 12.88
C SER A 113 -9.40 9.39 12.26
N LEU A 114 -8.65 9.11 11.19
CA LEU A 114 -8.47 7.76 10.64
C LEU A 114 -7.74 6.80 11.60
N ASP A 115 -7.03 7.34 12.59
CA ASP A 115 -6.39 6.56 13.67
C ASP A 115 -7.42 5.87 14.58
N GLU A 116 -8.71 6.24 14.51
CA GLU A 116 -9.78 5.62 15.28
C GLU A 116 -10.37 4.37 14.59
N ILE A 117 -9.80 3.95 13.46
CA ILE A 117 -10.31 2.84 12.66
C ILE A 117 -9.15 1.91 12.27
N ASP A 118 -8.99 0.83 13.02
CA ASP A 118 -8.08 -0.27 12.69
C ASP A 118 -8.83 -1.56 12.36
N VAL A 119 -10.11 -1.62 12.73
CA VAL A 119 -11.04 -2.68 12.36
C VAL A 119 -12.29 -2.09 11.72
N PHE A 120 -12.72 -2.66 10.60
CA PHE A 120 -13.96 -2.28 9.93
C PHE A 120 -14.89 -3.48 9.80
N GLY A 121 -16.16 -3.28 10.13
CA GLY A 121 -17.20 -4.30 10.17
C GLY A 121 -18.39 -3.93 9.30
N ILE A 122 -18.84 -4.87 8.46
CA ILE A 122 -20.01 -4.69 7.61
C ILE A 122 -21.09 -5.72 7.92
N ARG A 123 -22.30 -5.22 8.14
CA ARG A 123 -23.52 -6.03 8.21
C ARG A 123 -24.37 -5.81 6.97
N ALA A 124 -24.48 -6.83 6.13
CA ALA A 124 -25.29 -6.77 4.92
C ALA A 124 -26.28 -7.92 4.76
N THR A 125 -27.41 -7.66 4.09
CA THR A 125 -28.43 -8.65 3.75
C THR A 125 -28.71 -8.66 2.26
N SER A 126 -29.58 -9.57 1.79
CA SER A 126 -29.87 -9.72 0.35
C SER A 126 -28.62 -9.88 -0.50
N THR A 127 -27.62 -10.58 0.07
CA THR A 127 -26.34 -10.81 -0.59
C THR A 127 -26.45 -11.91 -1.63
N THR A 128 -25.52 -11.93 -2.57
CA THR A 128 -25.34 -13.01 -3.55
C THR A 128 -24.75 -14.29 -2.95
N THR A 129 -24.23 -14.22 -1.72
CA THR A 129 -23.71 -15.38 -0.98
C THR A 129 -24.79 -16.44 -0.71
N PRO A 130 -24.44 -17.72 -0.52
CA PRO A 130 -25.41 -18.79 -0.26
C PRO A 130 -26.32 -18.55 0.95
N GLU A 131 -25.82 -17.84 1.96
CA GLU A 131 -26.56 -17.51 3.18
C GLU A 131 -27.50 -16.30 3.01
N GLY A 132 -27.30 -15.49 1.96
CA GLY A 132 -28.09 -14.29 1.66
C GLY A 132 -27.90 -13.15 2.67
N SER A 133 -26.91 -13.27 3.57
CA SER A 133 -26.48 -12.20 4.46
C SER A 133 -25.05 -12.45 4.95
N ILE A 134 -24.33 -11.38 5.31
CA ILE A 134 -22.95 -11.45 5.82
C ILE A 134 -22.74 -10.61 7.09
N LYS A 135 -21.75 -11.02 7.87
CA LYS A 135 -21.11 -10.22 8.93
C LYS A 135 -19.62 -10.20 8.61
N GLY A 136 -19.20 -9.24 7.80
CA GLY A 136 -17.81 -9.05 7.43
C GLY A 136 -17.06 -8.33 8.54
N VAL A 137 -15.86 -8.79 8.85
CA VAL A 137 -14.89 -8.12 9.72
C VAL A 137 -13.56 -8.20 8.98
N SER A 138 -12.88 -7.07 8.87
CA SER A 138 -11.50 -6.97 8.39
C SER A 138 -10.76 -6.20 9.47
N GLU A 139 -9.80 -6.88 10.08
CA GLU A 139 -8.81 -6.37 11.02
C GLU A 139 -7.52 -6.22 10.20
N GLU A 140 -6.80 -5.13 10.39
CA GLU A 140 -5.74 -4.67 9.49
C GLU A 140 -6.32 -4.13 8.17
N PRO A 141 -6.34 -2.79 7.96
CA PRO A 141 -6.44 -2.32 6.59
C PRO A 141 -5.28 -2.95 5.82
N GLU A 142 -5.50 -3.37 4.59
CA GLU A 142 -4.36 -3.51 3.68
C GLU A 142 -3.71 -2.12 3.72
N GLU A 143 -2.54 -2.02 4.34
CA GLU A 143 -1.66 -0.90 4.10
C GLU A 143 -1.59 -0.87 2.59
N GLU A 144 -2.05 0.23 1.97
CA GLU A 144 -1.65 0.51 0.60
C GLU A 144 -0.16 0.21 0.61
N GLU A 145 0.30 -0.79 -0.16
CA GLU A 145 1.73 -1.08 -0.23
C GLU A 145 2.32 0.29 -0.50
N GLU A 146 3.04 0.87 0.47
CA GLU A 146 3.79 2.08 0.22
C GLU A 146 4.62 1.65 -0.99
N GLU A 147 4.34 2.19 -2.17
CA GLU A 147 5.15 1.91 -3.34
C GLU A 147 6.56 2.17 -2.84
N ASP A 148 7.37 1.11 -2.68
CA ASP A 148 8.69 1.22 -2.08
C ASP A 148 9.40 2.25 -2.96
N ASP A 149 9.48 3.50 -2.47
CA ASP A 149 9.93 4.62 -3.29
C ASP A 149 11.27 4.21 -3.87
N LEU A 150 11.37 4.13 -5.20
CA LEU A 150 12.56 3.60 -5.85
C LEU A 150 13.78 4.39 -5.36
N LEU A 151 14.64 3.73 -4.59
CA LEU A 151 15.84 4.33 -4.04
C LEU A 151 16.92 4.36 -5.12
N LEU A 152 17.12 5.54 -5.71
CA LEU A 152 18.01 5.73 -6.84
C LEU A 152 19.44 6.02 -6.37
N ASP A 153 20.42 5.28 -6.88
CA ASP A 153 21.82 5.56 -6.55
C ASP A 153 22.32 6.88 -7.15
N LYS A 154 21.78 7.27 -8.31
CA LYS A 154 22.19 8.46 -9.05
C LYS A 154 21.19 8.86 -10.11
N VAL A 155 21.03 10.17 -10.28
CA VAL A 155 20.22 10.80 -11.33
C VAL A 155 21.06 11.80 -12.12
N ALA A 156 20.92 11.79 -13.45
CA ALA A 156 21.57 12.74 -14.33
C ALA A 156 20.53 13.59 -15.08
N PHE A 157 20.56 14.89 -14.81
CA PHE A 157 19.77 15.92 -15.50
C PHE A 157 20.60 16.48 -16.66
N GLY A 158 20.36 15.96 -17.87
CA GLY A 158 21.11 16.30 -19.07
C GLY A 158 20.55 17.51 -19.81
N TYR A 159 21.39 18.51 -20.04
CA TYR A 159 21.09 19.66 -20.93
C TYR A 159 21.57 19.45 -22.37
N THR A 160 22.53 18.56 -22.56
CA THR A 160 23.01 18.18 -23.89
C THR A 160 23.55 16.76 -23.85
N MET A 161 23.09 15.93 -24.77
CA MET A 161 23.49 14.53 -24.87
C MET A 161 24.63 14.32 -25.88
N ASN A 162 25.54 13.38 -25.61
CA ASN A 162 26.57 12.96 -26.58
C ASN A 162 26.02 11.94 -27.58
N GLU A 163 26.79 11.68 -28.64
CA GLU A 163 26.50 10.67 -29.67
C GLU A 163 26.40 9.23 -29.12
N THR A 164 26.84 9.00 -27.89
CA THR A 164 26.76 7.70 -27.19
C THR A 164 25.61 7.63 -26.19
N GLY A 165 24.75 8.64 -26.13
CA GLY A 165 23.54 8.66 -25.27
C GLY A 165 23.76 9.08 -23.82
N GLY A 166 24.96 9.52 -23.44
CA GLY A 166 25.27 10.05 -22.11
C GLY A 166 25.25 11.57 -22.04
N VAL A 167 25.20 12.11 -20.82
CA VAL A 167 25.20 13.56 -20.57
C VAL A 167 26.55 14.19 -20.89
N SER A 168 26.56 15.20 -21.77
CA SER A 168 27.74 16.02 -22.11
C SER A 168 27.79 17.35 -21.35
N ASP A 169 26.61 17.95 -21.13
CA ASP A 169 26.39 19.14 -20.32
C ASP A 169 25.13 18.88 -19.49
N GLY A 170 25.16 19.20 -18.20
CA GLY A 170 24.09 18.83 -17.26
C GLY A 170 24.57 18.78 -15.81
N LEU A 171 23.66 18.40 -14.92
CA LEU A 171 23.94 18.12 -13.52
C LEU A 171 23.76 16.64 -13.25
N ILE A 172 24.75 16.00 -12.61
CA ILE A 172 24.67 14.61 -12.18
C ILE A 172 24.76 14.62 -10.67
N VAL A 173 23.79 13.99 -10.01
CA VAL A 173 23.66 13.96 -8.55
C VAL A 173 23.62 12.50 -8.12
N SER A 174 24.52 12.13 -7.21
CA SER A 174 24.55 10.80 -6.59
C SER A 174 23.87 10.84 -5.22
N ALA A 175 23.41 9.70 -4.70
CA ALA A 175 22.74 9.63 -3.39
C ALA A 175 23.60 10.23 -2.27
N ASN A 176 24.92 10.02 -2.31
CA ASN A 176 25.87 10.57 -1.34
C ASN A 176 26.04 12.11 -1.39
N GLU A 177 25.49 12.77 -2.41
CA GLU A 177 25.50 14.23 -2.55
C GLU A 177 24.22 14.86 -1.99
N LEU A 178 23.18 14.06 -1.75
CA LEU A 178 21.99 14.47 -1.01
C LEU A 178 22.33 14.65 0.48
N PRO A 179 21.53 15.44 1.23
CA PRO A 179 21.69 15.55 2.68
C PRO A 179 21.61 14.18 3.37
N GLU A 180 22.41 13.95 4.42
CA GLU A 180 22.54 12.64 5.09
C GLU A 180 21.23 12.09 5.70
N ASP A 181 20.22 12.94 5.90
CA ASP A 181 18.91 12.61 6.48
C ASP A 181 17.78 12.61 5.42
N VAL A 182 18.13 12.48 4.13
CA VAL A 182 17.18 12.51 3.01
C VAL A 182 17.32 11.21 2.20
N ASP A 183 16.20 10.52 2.03
CA ASP A 183 16.15 9.30 1.23
C ASP A 183 16.35 9.62 -0.26
N PRO A 184 17.07 8.79 -1.02
CA PRO A 184 17.41 9.05 -2.41
C PRO A 184 16.25 8.74 -3.39
N THR A 185 15.08 9.32 -3.12
CA THR A 185 13.91 9.26 -4.02
C THR A 185 14.03 10.30 -5.13
N PHE A 186 13.33 10.09 -6.25
CA PHE A 186 13.41 11.03 -7.39
C PHE A 186 12.96 12.45 -7.03
N GLU A 187 11.90 12.59 -6.23
CA GLU A 187 11.42 13.89 -5.73
C GLU A 187 12.52 14.65 -4.96
N ASN A 188 13.30 13.94 -4.15
CA ASN A 188 14.41 14.52 -3.39
C ASN A 188 15.56 14.93 -4.31
N TYR A 189 15.84 14.17 -5.39
CA TYR A 189 16.79 14.58 -6.42
C TYR A 189 16.33 15.84 -7.18
N LEU A 190 15.05 15.95 -7.52
CA LEU A 190 14.49 17.12 -8.18
C LEU A 190 14.52 18.36 -7.30
N THR A 191 14.16 18.22 -6.03
CA THR A 191 14.27 19.30 -5.02
C THR A 191 15.73 19.77 -4.92
N TYR A 192 16.67 18.83 -4.80
CA TYR A 192 18.09 19.16 -4.77
C TYR A 192 18.54 19.86 -6.07
N PHE A 193 18.07 19.40 -7.22
CA PHE A 193 18.38 20.01 -8.52
C PHE A 193 17.88 21.45 -8.61
N GLU A 194 16.63 21.72 -8.22
CA GLU A 194 16.02 23.06 -8.26
C GLU A 194 16.76 24.06 -7.34
N GLU A 195 17.14 23.62 -6.15
CA GLU A 195 17.91 24.43 -5.21
C GLU A 195 19.38 24.63 -5.65
N HIS A 196 19.87 23.78 -6.56
CA HIS A 196 21.25 23.84 -7.02
C HIS A 196 21.47 25.06 -7.93
N PRO A 197 22.57 25.82 -7.78
CA PRO A 197 22.83 27.04 -8.56
C PRO A 197 23.03 26.81 -10.07
N TYR A 198 23.08 25.55 -10.49
CA TYR A 198 23.19 25.14 -11.89
C TYR A 198 21.97 24.33 -12.36
N GLY A 199 20.93 24.20 -11.53
CA GLY A 199 19.64 23.62 -11.91
C GLY A 199 18.85 24.59 -12.77
N ASP A 200 18.47 24.14 -13.96
CA ASP A 200 17.72 24.91 -14.94
C ASP A 200 16.79 23.94 -15.68
N VAL A 201 15.55 23.86 -15.20
CA VAL A 201 14.53 22.89 -15.67
C VAL A 201 14.25 23.07 -17.16
N ASP A 202 14.09 24.32 -17.61
CA ASP A 202 13.82 24.71 -19.00
C ASP A 202 14.88 24.20 -20.00
N ARG A 203 16.05 23.78 -19.51
CA ARG A 203 17.17 23.32 -20.33
C ARG A 203 17.33 21.81 -20.38
N ILE A 204 16.55 21.06 -19.59
CA ILE A 204 16.64 19.60 -19.56
C ILE A 204 16.17 19.04 -20.90
N GLU A 205 17.05 18.30 -21.56
CA GLU A 205 16.74 17.50 -22.75
C GLU A 205 16.41 16.04 -22.37
N SER A 206 17.04 15.52 -21.31
CA SER A 206 16.85 14.13 -20.88
C SER A 206 17.23 13.96 -19.39
N VAL A 207 16.46 13.16 -18.66
CA VAL A 207 16.76 12.71 -17.29
C VAL A 207 17.10 11.23 -17.33
N ILE A 208 18.24 10.84 -16.78
CA ILE A 208 18.71 9.46 -16.79
C ILE A 208 18.86 8.95 -15.37
N PHE A 209 18.33 7.76 -15.13
CA PHE A 209 18.30 7.09 -13.83
C PHE A 209 19.33 5.96 -13.83
N TYR A 210 20.08 5.85 -12.74
CA TYR A 210 21.14 4.86 -12.59
C TYR A 210 21.03 4.09 -11.28
N GLU A 211 21.38 2.81 -11.36
CA GLU A 211 21.66 1.94 -10.22
C GLU A 211 23.10 1.41 -10.28
N THR A 212 23.63 1.01 -9.14
CA THR A 212 24.95 0.38 -9.05
C THR A 212 24.81 -1.12 -9.27
N ASN A 213 25.40 -1.63 -10.35
CA ASN A 213 25.41 -3.07 -10.61
C ASN A 213 26.30 -3.85 -9.62
N GLU A 214 26.26 -5.18 -9.70
CA GLU A 214 27.02 -6.10 -8.82
C GLU A 214 28.54 -5.86 -8.82
N ASP A 215 29.08 -5.29 -9.90
CA ASP A 215 30.50 -4.95 -10.05
C ASP A 215 30.85 -3.56 -9.50
N GLY A 216 29.88 -2.81 -8.97
CA GLY A 216 30.05 -1.48 -8.39
C GLY A 216 30.09 -0.34 -9.41
N TYR A 217 29.59 -0.56 -10.63
CA TYR A 217 29.53 0.46 -11.68
C TYR A 217 28.09 0.97 -11.88
N PRO A 218 27.91 2.27 -12.18
CA PRO A 218 26.60 2.80 -12.51
C PRO A 218 26.12 2.20 -13.84
N GLU A 219 24.96 1.57 -13.81
CA GLU A 219 24.20 1.06 -14.94
C GLU A 219 22.95 1.92 -15.10
N GLU A 220 22.64 2.28 -16.35
CA GLU A 220 21.43 3.03 -16.66
C GLU A 220 20.24 2.09 -16.61
N ILE A 221 19.26 2.40 -15.76
CA ILE A 221 18.02 1.62 -15.65
C ILE A 221 17.00 2.09 -16.69
N PHE A 222 16.75 3.39 -16.76
CA PHE A 222 15.91 4.00 -17.79
C PHE A 222 16.20 5.51 -17.92
N ARG A 223 15.51 6.15 -18.86
CA ARG A 223 15.60 7.58 -19.11
C ARG A 223 14.26 8.16 -19.53
N ILE A 224 14.08 9.44 -19.25
CA ILE A 224 12.94 10.25 -19.69
C ILE A 224 13.48 11.35 -20.59
N ASP A 225 12.98 11.45 -21.81
CA ASP A 225 13.34 12.51 -22.73
C ASP A 225 12.32 13.65 -22.65
N ALA A 226 12.79 14.89 -22.74
CA ALA A 226 11.92 16.05 -22.72
C ALA A 226 10.98 16.06 -23.94
N PRO A 227 9.72 16.52 -23.80
CA PRO A 227 8.82 16.68 -24.93
C PRO A 227 9.35 17.74 -25.92
N GLU A 228 8.77 17.82 -27.13
CA GLU A 228 9.27 18.74 -28.18
C GLU A 228 9.34 20.22 -27.74
N ASP A 229 8.51 20.62 -26.79
CA ASP A 229 8.45 21.96 -26.21
C ASP A 229 9.32 22.14 -24.94
N GLY A 230 9.96 21.07 -24.44
CA GLY A 230 10.70 21.04 -23.17
C GLY A 230 9.81 20.86 -21.94
N PHE A 231 10.42 20.67 -20.77
CA PHE A 231 9.71 20.71 -19.48
C PHE A 231 9.46 22.17 -19.07
N GLU A 232 8.25 22.51 -18.57
CA GLU A 232 7.94 23.86 -18.09
C GLU A 232 8.34 24.05 -16.62
N ASP A 233 8.25 23.00 -15.80
CA ASP A 233 8.63 23.00 -14.39
C ASP A 233 8.94 21.59 -13.86
N THR A 234 9.25 21.47 -12.57
CA THR A 234 9.59 20.18 -11.94
C THR A 234 8.39 19.24 -11.84
N ASP A 235 7.16 19.77 -11.78
CA ASP A 235 5.95 18.94 -11.73
C ASP A 235 5.74 18.23 -13.07
N ASP A 236 6.08 18.88 -14.19
CA ASP A 236 6.08 18.24 -15.52
C ASP A 236 7.09 17.08 -15.62
N ILE A 237 8.24 17.19 -14.95
CA ILE A 237 9.26 16.13 -14.92
C ILE A 237 8.77 14.96 -14.07
N LEU A 238 8.15 15.23 -12.91
CA LEU A 238 7.55 14.20 -12.06
C LEU A 238 6.45 13.46 -12.79
N ALA A 239 5.53 14.18 -13.44
CA ALA A 239 4.46 13.55 -14.22
C ALA A 239 5.00 12.64 -15.34
N ALA A 240 6.10 13.02 -15.99
CA ALA A 240 6.75 12.19 -17.00
C ALA A 240 7.47 10.97 -16.41
N TYR A 241 7.91 11.04 -15.14
CA TYR A 241 8.44 9.91 -14.40
C TYR A 241 7.34 8.93 -14.03
N ASP A 242 6.25 9.41 -13.44
CA ASP A 242 5.11 8.58 -13.05
C ASP A 242 4.52 7.85 -14.28
N GLU A 243 4.34 8.55 -15.40
CA GLU A 243 3.89 7.93 -16.66
C GLU A 243 4.87 6.85 -17.17
N ALA A 244 6.19 7.05 -17.00
CA ALA A 244 7.18 6.06 -17.40
C ALA A 244 7.15 4.82 -16.50
N ILE A 245 6.95 4.99 -15.19
CA ILE A 245 6.78 3.87 -14.25
C ILE A 245 5.50 3.09 -14.59
N GLU A 246 4.37 3.78 -14.81
CA GLU A 246 3.10 3.16 -15.19
C GLU A 246 3.16 2.39 -16.54
N ASP A 247 3.97 2.83 -17.50
CA ASP A 247 4.18 2.14 -18.78
C ASP A 247 5.15 0.94 -18.67
N GLY A 248 5.64 0.64 -17.45
CA GLY A 248 6.51 -0.49 -17.16
C GLY A 248 7.98 -0.24 -17.47
N ALA A 249 8.47 1.00 -17.36
CA ALA A 249 9.90 1.31 -17.56
C ALA A 249 10.83 0.51 -16.64
N LEU A 250 10.31 -0.01 -15.53
CA LEU A 250 11.03 -0.84 -14.56
C LEU A 250 10.67 -2.32 -14.61
N ASP A 251 9.72 -2.76 -15.46
CA ASP A 251 9.26 -4.15 -15.50
C ASP A 251 10.40 -5.16 -15.81
N GLU A 252 11.41 -4.77 -16.60
CA GLU A 252 12.59 -5.62 -16.88
C GLU A 252 13.60 -5.65 -15.72
N VAL A 253 13.54 -4.69 -14.80
CA VAL A 253 14.45 -4.52 -13.65
C VAL A 253 13.88 -5.26 -12.43
N ASP A 254 12.56 -5.24 -12.26
CA ASP A 254 11.82 -5.90 -11.18
C ASP A 254 11.90 -7.43 -11.25
N ASP A 255 11.81 -8.01 -12.47
CA ASP A 255 12.00 -9.46 -12.69
C ASP A 255 13.41 -9.92 -12.29
N ALA A 256 14.42 -9.05 -12.37
CA ALA A 256 15.80 -9.35 -11.96
C ALA A 256 16.01 -9.19 -10.45
N LEU A 257 15.44 -8.14 -9.85
CA LEU A 257 15.48 -7.90 -8.39
C LEU A 257 14.67 -8.94 -7.61
N SER A 258 13.49 -9.32 -8.10
CA SER A 258 12.66 -10.39 -7.54
C SER A 258 13.35 -11.77 -7.63
N LEU A 259 14.04 -12.05 -8.73
CA LEU A 259 14.84 -13.28 -8.87
C LEU A 259 16.08 -13.27 -7.94
N MET A 260 16.69 -12.11 -7.69
CA MET A 260 17.82 -11.96 -6.76
C MET A 260 17.40 -12.04 -5.29
N ALA A 261 16.25 -11.47 -4.92
CA ALA A 261 15.67 -11.64 -3.58
C ALA A 261 15.33 -13.12 -3.31
N ALA A 262 14.81 -13.83 -4.32
CA ALA A 262 14.56 -15.27 -4.24
C ALA A 262 15.85 -16.11 -4.15
N LEU A 263 16.96 -15.66 -4.78
CA LEU A 263 18.26 -16.33 -4.69
C LEU A 263 18.99 -16.04 -3.38
N SER A 264 18.86 -14.84 -2.81
CA SER A 264 19.47 -14.47 -1.54
C SER A 264 18.78 -15.11 -0.33
N LEU A 265 17.54 -15.60 -0.48
CA LEU A 265 16.82 -16.36 0.55
C LEU A 265 17.19 -17.86 0.59
N ASP A 266 17.85 -18.40 -0.45
CA ASP A 266 18.15 -19.84 -0.57
C ASP A 266 19.57 -20.21 -0.09
N GLU A 267 20.43 -19.25 0.27
CA GLU A 267 21.79 -19.49 0.79
C GLU A 267 21.90 -19.50 2.33
N SER A 268 20.83 -19.83 3.05
CA SER A 268 20.89 -20.04 4.50
C SER A 268 20.37 -21.40 4.97
N GLU A 269 20.73 -22.50 4.31
CA GLU A 269 20.70 -23.84 4.92
C GLU A 269 21.91 -24.69 4.47
N ASP A 270 23.12 -24.23 4.79
CA ASP A 270 24.29 -25.13 4.84
C ASP A 270 24.20 -25.96 6.12
N ASP A 271 23.52 -27.10 5.98
CA ASP A 271 23.41 -28.24 6.89
C ASP A 271 24.83 -28.75 7.25
N LEU A 272 25.42 -28.17 8.31
CA LEU A 272 26.64 -28.70 8.92
C LEU A 272 26.29 -29.99 9.68
N PRO A 273 26.81 -31.17 9.28
CA PRO A 273 26.51 -32.41 9.99
C PRO A 273 27.12 -32.39 11.40
N GLU A 274 26.26 -32.57 12.41
CA GLU A 274 26.63 -32.80 13.81
C GLU A 274 27.60 -33.99 13.93
N GLU A 275 28.80 -33.77 14.46
CA GLU A 275 29.66 -34.88 14.88
C GLU A 275 29.06 -35.56 16.13
N PRO A 276 28.91 -36.90 16.13
CA PRO A 276 28.44 -37.61 17.31
C PRO A 276 29.51 -37.62 18.40
N ILE A 277 29.21 -36.99 19.54
CA ILE A 277 29.98 -37.17 20.77
C ILE A 277 29.62 -38.55 21.33
N ASP A 278 30.58 -39.47 21.28
CA ASP A 278 30.51 -40.82 21.83
C ASP A 278 30.57 -40.74 23.38
N ASP A 279 29.49 -41.18 24.03
CA ASP A 279 29.39 -41.41 25.46
C ASP A 279 30.11 -42.72 25.83
N GLU A 280 31.20 -42.65 26.59
CA GLU A 280 31.74 -43.65 27.54
C GLU A 280 33.08 -43.08 28.05
N VAL A 281 33.35 -42.82 29.33
CA VAL A 281 33.32 -43.76 30.46
C VAL A 281 33.39 -43.01 31.81
N GLU A 282 32.49 -43.42 32.70
CA GLU A 282 32.72 -43.83 34.10
C GLU A 282 33.36 -42.90 35.14
N ASP A 283 32.51 -42.62 36.13
CA ASP A 283 32.69 -42.90 37.57
C ASP A 283 33.13 -41.78 38.54
N ASP A 284 32.18 -41.53 39.44
CA ASP A 284 32.33 -41.41 40.89
C ASP A 284 33.44 -40.50 41.43
N LEU A 285 33.02 -39.36 41.99
CA LEU A 285 33.61 -38.88 43.25
C LEU A 285 32.68 -37.92 44.00
N LEU A 286 31.84 -38.49 44.87
CA LEU A 286 31.34 -37.81 46.06
C LEU A 286 31.32 -38.76 47.27
N LEU A 287 31.76 -38.21 48.41
CA LEU A 287 31.90 -38.73 49.78
C LEU A 287 33.19 -39.55 50.02
N ILE A 288 34.17 -39.10 50.82
CA ILE A 288 34.16 -38.38 52.11
C ILE A 288 35.40 -37.46 52.21
#